data_AF-A0A7C6YKW9-F1
#
_entry.id   AF-A0A7C6YKW9-F1
#
_cell.length_a   1.000
_cell.length_b   1.000
_cell.length_c   1.000
_cell.angle_alpha   90.00
_cell.angle_beta   90.00
_cell.angle_gamma   90.00
#
_symmetry.space_group_name_H-M   'P 1'
#
loop_
_entity.id
_entity.type
_entity.pdbx_description
1 polymer ?
#
loop_
_entity_poly.entity_id
_entity_poly.type
_entity_poly.pdbx_seq_one_letter_code
_entity_poly.pdbx_strand_id
1 'polypeptide(L)'
;MDLNDIKGIGDKLASKIINHFGTQEKFFQAARNYEVYQLVNMGGISQRRAVEIINTVLGNPTEEFLKTERAIQIYEEIIHCIVTYANTEYAKNRILLLSPGKDVGKIQENMSLVMEAKKMVNHLPIDTLRGLLKNIDYAVNPKPKYDTSKAILVESDEDYSNLMDRGLNKQAQILSIQEVGSLDEFELVVYVYRNGILEMSETSNMVMVGADTEDLQIVPETVLSYYYDNKVLLENILKIRTILGCGSILGEVLNILDSLESSRMNEKDFDSAVNQAKDIADEKLKEAIKNVDLSGEEVLDLLNKDMPPKIQVI
;
A
#
# COMPACT_ATOMS: atom_id res chain seq x y z
N MET A 1 -36.49 0.26 1.60
CA MET A 1 -35.90 -1.07 1.84
C MET A 1 -34.91 -0.89 2.95
N ASP A 2 -35.17 -1.51 4.09
CA ASP A 2 -34.27 -1.59 5.24
C ASP A 2 -33.30 -2.78 5.05
N LEU A 3 -32.13 -2.76 5.68
CA LEU A 3 -31.21 -3.90 5.72
C LEU A 3 -31.88 -5.14 6.29
N ASN A 4 -32.70 -4.97 7.32
CA ASN A 4 -33.41 -6.06 7.97
C ASN A 4 -34.53 -6.68 7.10
N ASP A 5 -34.94 -6.02 6.01
CA ASP A 5 -35.87 -6.58 5.03
C ASP A 5 -35.21 -7.65 4.13
N ILE A 6 -33.86 -7.67 4.08
CA ILE A 6 -33.11 -8.63 3.25
C ILE A 6 -33.09 -9.97 3.96
N LYS A 7 -33.69 -10.99 3.34
CA LYS A 7 -33.73 -12.38 3.85
C LYS A 7 -32.34 -12.81 4.33
N GLY A 8 -32.22 -13.07 5.63
CA GLY A 8 -31.02 -13.54 6.32
C GLY A 8 -29.98 -12.47 6.66
N ILE A 9 -30.36 -11.20 6.66
CA ILE A 9 -29.70 -10.15 7.44
C ILE A 9 -30.55 -9.96 8.71
N GLY A 10 -29.97 -10.25 9.87
CA GLY A 10 -30.56 -9.89 11.16
C GLY A 10 -29.79 -8.77 11.83
N ASP A 11 -30.28 -8.27 12.96
CA ASP A 11 -29.76 -7.05 13.63
C ASP A 11 -28.24 -7.04 13.84
N LYS A 12 -27.65 -8.19 14.21
CA LYS A 12 -26.20 -8.32 14.38
C LYS A 12 -25.43 -8.12 13.08
N LEU A 13 -25.96 -8.65 11.97
CA LEU A 13 -25.33 -8.52 10.66
C LEU A 13 -25.56 -7.12 10.09
N ALA A 14 -26.76 -6.56 10.25
CA ALA A 14 -27.06 -5.18 9.88
C ALA A 14 -26.13 -4.19 10.60
N SER A 15 -25.93 -4.36 11.92
CA SER A 15 -25.00 -3.54 12.69
C SER A 15 -23.55 -3.65 12.18
N LYS A 16 -23.09 -4.86 11.83
CA LYS A 16 -21.76 -5.06 11.24
C LYS A 16 -21.61 -4.38 9.89
N ILE A 17 -22.62 -4.50 9.03
CA ILE A 17 -22.64 -3.84 7.72
C ILE A 17 -22.57 -2.32 7.91
N ILE A 18 -23.37 -1.75 8.81
CA ILE A 18 -23.34 -0.31 9.10
C ILE A 18 -21.97 0.09 9.65
N ASN A 19 -21.36 -0.67 10.56
CA ASN A 19 -20.03 -0.36 11.08
C ASN A 19 -18.93 -0.41 9.99
N HIS A 20 -19.06 -1.29 9.00
CA HIS A 20 -18.10 -1.41 7.91
C HIS A 20 -18.27 -0.32 6.84
N PHE A 21 -19.50 -0.08 6.40
CA PHE A 21 -19.82 0.90 5.34
C PHE A 21 -20.06 2.32 5.88
N GLY A 22 -20.14 2.48 7.21
CA GLY A 22 -20.48 3.72 7.92
C GLY A 22 -21.98 4.00 8.01
N THR A 23 -22.73 3.74 6.94
CA THR A 23 -24.20 3.96 6.89
C THR A 23 -24.88 2.91 6.01
N GLN A 24 -26.19 2.75 6.18
CA GLN A 24 -27.01 1.90 5.34
C GLN A 24 -27.03 2.39 3.88
N GLU A 25 -27.08 3.71 3.66
CA GLU A 25 -27.08 4.32 2.33
C GLU A 25 -25.79 3.99 1.57
N LYS A 26 -24.64 4.08 2.24
CA LYS A 26 -23.34 3.71 1.64
C LYS A 26 -23.28 2.24 1.26
N PHE A 27 -23.86 1.35 2.06
CA PHE A 27 -24.00 -0.05 1.69
C PHE A 27 -24.85 -0.23 0.43
N PHE A 28 -26.03 0.40 0.36
CA PHE A 28 -26.89 0.30 -0.83
C PHE A 28 -26.23 0.89 -2.07
N GLN A 29 -25.43 1.94 -1.92
CA GLN A 29 -24.64 2.50 -3.01
C GLN A 29 -23.59 1.49 -3.50
N ALA A 30 -22.82 0.89 -2.59
CA ALA A 30 -21.84 -0.15 -2.93
C ALA A 30 -22.49 -1.36 -3.62
N ALA A 31 -23.66 -1.78 -3.14
CA ALA A 31 -24.44 -2.86 -3.76
C ALA A 31 -24.90 -2.51 -5.18
N ARG A 32 -25.39 -1.29 -5.42
CA ARG A 32 -25.74 -0.79 -6.77
C ARG A 32 -24.54 -0.69 -7.70
N ASN A 33 -23.36 -0.45 -7.13
CA ASN A 33 -22.07 -0.47 -7.84
C ASN A 33 -21.50 -1.89 -8.00
N TYR A 34 -22.24 -2.93 -7.60
CA TYR A 34 -21.84 -4.34 -7.73
C TYR A 34 -20.60 -4.73 -6.91
N GLU A 35 -20.34 -4.03 -5.80
CA GLU A 35 -19.14 -4.19 -4.98
C GLU A 35 -19.25 -5.37 -3.99
N VAL A 36 -19.36 -6.61 -4.50
CA VAL A 36 -19.47 -7.83 -3.68
C VAL A 36 -18.31 -7.99 -2.71
N TYR A 37 -17.11 -7.64 -3.14
CA TYR A 37 -15.89 -7.84 -2.38
C TYR A 37 -15.87 -7.05 -1.06
N GLN A 38 -16.42 -5.84 -1.02
CA GLN A 38 -16.52 -5.04 0.21
C GLN A 38 -17.27 -5.84 1.30
N LEU A 39 -18.36 -6.50 0.92
CA LEU A 39 -19.18 -7.29 1.83
C LEU A 39 -18.48 -8.58 2.28
N VAL A 40 -17.71 -9.23 1.40
CA VAL A 40 -16.89 -10.41 1.74
C VAL A 40 -15.75 -10.04 2.70
N ASN A 41 -15.09 -8.90 2.46
CA ASN A 41 -13.96 -8.42 3.25
C ASN A 41 -14.30 -8.03 4.68
N MET A 42 -15.56 -7.69 4.96
CA MET A 42 -16.03 -7.45 6.33
C MET A 42 -15.80 -8.68 7.24
N GLY A 43 -15.72 -9.88 6.65
CA GLY A 43 -15.59 -11.13 7.39
C GLY A 43 -16.92 -11.61 8.00
N GLY A 44 -17.12 -12.93 8.04
CA GLY A 44 -18.34 -13.55 8.55
C GLY A 44 -19.50 -13.60 7.55
N ILE A 45 -19.29 -13.20 6.29
CA ILE A 45 -20.20 -13.42 5.16
C ILE A 45 -19.45 -14.21 4.08
N SER A 46 -20.00 -15.33 3.63
CA SER A 46 -19.44 -16.09 2.50
C SER A 46 -19.70 -15.36 1.16
N GLN A 47 -18.88 -15.62 0.14
CA GLN A 47 -19.07 -15.03 -1.20
C GLN A 47 -20.48 -15.29 -1.76
N ARG A 48 -20.97 -16.54 -1.66
CA ARG A 48 -22.33 -16.91 -2.07
C ARG A 48 -23.38 -16.04 -1.37
N ARG A 49 -23.21 -15.86 -0.06
CA ARG A 49 -24.14 -15.06 0.75
C ARG A 49 -24.09 -13.57 0.37
N ALA A 50 -22.90 -13.04 0.10
CA ALA A 50 -22.74 -11.67 -0.36
C ALA A 50 -23.43 -11.43 -1.71
N VAL A 51 -23.30 -12.38 -2.64
CA VAL A 51 -23.98 -12.36 -3.95
C VAL A 51 -25.51 -12.38 -3.79
N GLU A 52 -26.06 -13.24 -2.93
CA GLU A 52 -27.51 -13.29 -2.65
C GLU A 52 -28.05 -11.96 -2.11
N ILE A 53 -27.32 -11.37 -1.15
CA ILE A 53 -27.68 -10.07 -0.56
C ILE A 53 -27.70 -8.99 -1.64
N ILE A 54 -26.65 -8.89 -2.46
CA ILE A 54 -26.54 -7.86 -3.49
C ILE A 54 -27.58 -8.06 -4.60
N ASN A 55 -27.82 -9.30 -5.04
CA ASN A 55 -28.88 -9.59 -6.02
C ASN A 55 -30.28 -9.20 -5.50
N THR A 56 -30.53 -9.36 -4.20
CA THR A 56 -31.77 -8.90 -3.56
C THR A 56 -31.88 -7.37 -3.64
N VAL A 57 -30.81 -6.64 -3.33
CA VAL A 57 -30.76 -5.17 -3.43
C VAL A 57 -30.95 -4.69 -4.89
N LEU A 58 -30.37 -5.40 -5.85
CA LEU A 58 -30.51 -5.10 -7.27
C LEU A 58 -31.88 -5.44 -7.86
N GLY A 59 -32.77 -6.05 -7.06
CA GLY A 59 -34.11 -6.46 -7.50
C GLY A 59 -34.10 -7.64 -8.47
N ASN A 60 -33.06 -8.49 -8.43
CA ASN A 60 -32.94 -9.67 -9.29
C ASN A 60 -32.80 -10.98 -8.50
N PRO A 61 -33.73 -11.32 -7.59
CA PRO A 61 -33.65 -12.59 -6.87
C PRO A 61 -33.90 -13.78 -7.80
N THR A 62 -32.90 -14.66 -7.93
CA THR A 62 -32.94 -15.81 -8.84
C THR A 62 -34.11 -16.78 -8.58
N GLU A 63 -34.54 -16.92 -7.31
CA GLU A 63 -35.67 -17.76 -6.86
C GLU A 63 -37.01 -17.33 -7.50
N GLU A 64 -37.14 -16.08 -7.94
CA GLU A 64 -38.37 -15.60 -8.57
C GLU A 64 -38.52 -16.07 -10.03
N PHE A 65 -37.41 -16.30 -10.72
CA PHE A 65 -37.40 -16.71 -12.13
C PHE A 65 -37.28 -18.22 -12.30
N LEU A 66 -36.34 -18.87 -11.62
CA LEU A 66 -36.08 -20.30 -11.77
C LEU A 66 -37.05 -21.10 -10.89
N LYS A 67 -37.96 -21.86 -11.53
CA LYS A 67 -39.05 -22.59 -10.84
C LYS A 67 -38.82 -24.09 -10.68
N THR A 68 -37.84 -24.65 -11.36
CA THR A 68 -37.56 -26.09 -11.31
C THR A 68 -36.09 -26.31 -10.94
N GLU A 69 -35.81 -27.42 -10.25
CA GLU A 69 -34.45 -27.82 -9.91
C GLU A 69 -33.58 -27.92 -11.17
N ARG A 70 -34.14 -28.43 -12.27
CA ARG A 70 -33.42 -28.53 -13.54
C ARG A 70 -33.03 -27.15 -14.11
N ALA A 71 -33.90 -26.15 -13.97
CA ALA A 71 -33.57 -24.78 -14.41
C ALA A 71 -32.48 -24.15 -13.54
N ILE A 72 -32.50 -24.42 -12.23
CA ILE A 72 -31.45 -23.99 -11.29
C ILE A 72 -30.12 -24.62 -11.67
N GLN A 73 -30.08 -25.94 -11.92
CA GLN A 73 -28.87 -26.64 -12.36
C GLN A 73 -28.30 -26.06 -13.65
N ILE A 74 -29.13 -25.85 -14.68
CA ILE A 74 -28.68 -25.28 -15.97
C ILE A 74 -28.11 -23.88 -15.76
N TYR A 75 -28.75 -23.04 -14.94
CA TYR A 75 -28.24 -21.72 -14.61
C TYR A 75 -26.88 -21.80 -13.91
N GLU A 76 -26.74 -22.65 -12.88
CA GLU A 76 -25.49 -22.84 -12.15
C GLU A 76 -24.37 -23.35 -13.07
N GLU A 77 -24.67 -24.29 -13.97
CA GLU A 77 -23.73 -24.80 -14.97
C GLU A 77 -23.25 -23.69 -15.93
N ILE A 78 -24.16 -22.85 -16.41
CA ILE A 78 -23.82 -21.71 -17.29
C ILE A 78 -22.92 -20.70 -16.56
N ILE A 79 -23.31 -20.30 -15.35
CA ILE A 79 -22.54 -19.35 -14.54
C ILE A 79 -21.16 -19.93 -14.24
N HIS A 80 -21.08 -21.21 -13.85
CA HIS A 80 -19.80 -21.86 -13.58
C HIS A 80 -18.90 -21.88 -14.81
N CYS A 81 -19.45 -22.22 -15.98
CA CYS A 81 -18.72 -22.18 -17.25
C CYS A 81 -18.11 -20.79 -17.51
N ILE A 82 -18.90 -19.71 -17.36
CA ILE A 82 -18.42 -18.34 -17.59
C ILE A 82 -17.36 -17.94 -16.56
N VAL A 83 -17.56 -18.29 -15.27
CA VAL A 83 -16.61 -17.99 -14.18
C VAL A 83 -15.22 -18.56 -14.45
N THR A 84 -15.10 -19.73 -15.09
CA THR A 84 -13.77 -20.32 -15.42
C THR A 84 -12.90 -19.44 -16.32
N TYR A 85 -13.49 -18.50 -17.06
CA TYR A 85 -12.75 -17.58 -17.93
C TYR A 85 -12.37 -16.26 -17.24
N ALA A 86 -12.84 -16.02 -16.01
CA ALA A 86 -12.53 -14.81 -15.27
C ALA A 86 -11.14 -14.87 -14.64
N ASN A 87 -10.36 -13.81 -14.83
CA ASN A 87 -8.97 -13.72 -14.33
C ASN A 87 -8.84 -13.04 -12.97
N THR A 88 -9.86 -12.30 -12.53
CA THR A 88 -9.86 -11.56 -11.25
C THR A 88 -11.04 -11.94 -10.38
N GLU A 89 -10.89 -11.86 -9.06
CA GLU A 89 -12.01 -12.06 -8.11
C GLU A 89 -13.12 -11.02 -8.32
N TYR A 90 -12.77 -9.80 -8.71
CA TYR A 90 -13.74 -8.78 -9.12
C TYR A 90 -14.62 -9.27 -10.28
N ALA A 91 -14.01 -9.80 -11.36
CA ALA A 91 -14.76 -10.30 -12.50
C ALA A 91 -15.61 -11.53 -12.14
N LYS A 92 -15.08 -12.46 -11.32
CA LYS A 92 -15.84 -13.61 -10.83
C LYS A 92 -17.07 -13.16 -10.05
N ASN A 93 -16.91 -12.24 -9.10
CA ASN A 93 -18.01 -11.68 -8.33
C ASN A 93 -19.08 -11.03 -9.22
N ARG A 94 -18.65 -10.27 -10.24
CA ARG A 94 -19.57 -9.65 -11.22
C ARG A 94 -20.35 -10.70 -12.02
N ILE A 95 -19.71 -11.79 -12.43
CA ILE A 95 -20.37 -12.89 -13.15
C ILE A 95 -21.40 -13.60 -12.24
N LEU A 96 -21.10 -13.79 -10.96
CA LEU A 96 -22.02 -14.41 -10.01
C LEU A 96 -23.29 -13.58 -9.74
N LEU A 97 -23.27 -12.29 -10.05
CA LEU A 97 -24.44 -11.41 -9.98
C LEU A 97 -25.33 -11.49 -11.23
N LEU A 98 -24.89 -12.18 -12.29
CA LEU A 98 -25.73 -12.38 -13.46
C LEU A 98 -26.93 -13.23 -13.09
N SER A 99 -28.11 -12.72 -13.40
CA SER A 99 -29.38 -13.32 -13.05
C SER A 99 -30.28 -13.37 -14.29
N PRO A 100 -31.08 -14.44 -14.45
CA PRO A 100 -32.01 -14.53 -15.55
C PRO A 100 -33.12 -13.47 -15.40
N GLY A 101 -33.47 -12.81 -16.50
CA GLY A 101 -34.45 -11.74 -16.54
C GLY A 101 -35.57 -11.98 -17.56
N LYS A 102 -36.66 -11.22 -17.44
CA LYS A 102 -37.80 -11.23 -18.38
C LYS A 102 -37.83 -10.00 -19.30
N ASP A 103 -37.01 -9.00 -19.01
CA ASP A 103 -36.99 -7.73 -19.73
C ASP A 103 -36.28 -7.93 -21.09
N VAL A 104 -37.08 -8.02 -22.15
CA VAL A 104 -36.61 -8.24 -23.52
C VAL A 104 -35.68 -7.10 -23.98
N GLY A 105 -35.94 -5.86 -23.56
CA GLY A 105 -35.11 -4.71 -23.93
C GLY A 105 -33.71 -4.84 -23.36
N LYS A 106 -33.60 -5.11 -22.05
CA LYS A 106 -32.30 -5.38 -21.39
C LYS A 106 -31.59 -6.59 -21.96
N ILE A 107 -32.32 -7.65 -22.33
CA ILE A 107 -31.72 -8.83 -22.96
C ILE A 107 -31.09 -8.46 -24.31
N GLN A 108 -31.79 -7.69 -25.14
CA GLN A 108 -31.27 -7.24 -26.43
C GLN A 108 -30.06 -6.30 -26.28
N GLU A 109 -30.11 -5.36 -25.34
CA GLU A 109 -29.00 -4.46 -25.01
C GLU A 109 -27.76 -5.25 -24.58
N ASN A 110 -27.92 -6.17 -23.61
CA ASN A 110 -26.83 -7.02 -23.14
C ASN A 110 -26.26 -7.90 -24.26
N MET A 111 -27.12 -8.44 -25.14
CA MET A 111 -26.68 -9.23 -26.28
C MET A 111 -25.85 -8.39 -27.26
N SER A 112 -26.27 -7.15 -27.54
CA SER A 112 -25.51 -6.23 -28.39
C SER A 112 -24.14 -5.94 -27.79
N LEU A 113 -24.10 -5.61 -26.49
CA LEU A 113 -22.86 -5.35 -25.76
C LEU A 113 -21.90 -6.55 -25.83
N VAL A 114 -22.40 -7.78 -25.61
CA VAL A 114 -21.57 -8.99 -25.69
C VAL A 114 -21.03 -9.21 -27.10
N MET A 115 -21.85 -8.98 -28.13
CA MET A 115 -21.44 -9.15 -29.52
C MET A 115 -20.41 -8.10 -29.96
N GLU A 116 -20.53 -6.86 -29.48
CA GLU A 116 -19.52 -5.82 -29.69
C GLU A 116 -18.22 -6.12 -28.94
N ALA A 117 -18.31 -6.53 -27.67
CA ALA A 117 -17.15 -6.94 -26.87
C ALA A 117 -16.41 -8.11 -27.55
N LYS A 118 -17.13 -9.10 -28.08
CA LYS A 118 -16.54 -10.21 -28.85
C LYS A 118 -15.75 -9.72 -30.07
N LYS A 119 -16.31 -8.77 -30.84
CA LYS A 119 -15.60 -8.18 -32.00
C LYS A 119 -14.34 -7.44 -31.58
N MET A 120 -14.41 -6.68 -30.48
CA MET A 120 -13.23 -5.98 -29.93
C MET A 120 -12.15 -6.99 -29.52
N VAL A 121 -12.50 -7.98 -28.71
CA VAL A 121 -11.57 -8.95 -28.12
C VAL A 121 -10.83 -9.77 -29.18
N ASN A 122 -11.47 -10.05 -30.33
CA ASN A 122 -10.84 -10.78 -31.43
C ASN A 122 -9.55 -10.14 -31.98
N HIS A 123 -9.33 -8.85 -31.75
CA HIS A 123 -8.16 -8.12 -32.24
C HIS A 123 -7.11 -7.86 -31.14
N LEU A 124 -7.38 -8.31 -29.91
CA LEU A 124 -6.52 -8.05 -28.76
C LEU A 124 -5.54 -9.22 -28.51
N PRO A 125 -4.36 -8.97 -27.90
CA PRO A 125 -3.45 -10.04 -27.49
C PRO A 125 -3.97 -10.74 -26.23
N ILE A 126 -4.93 -11.66 -26.42
CA ILE A 126 -5.71 -12.29 -25.32
C ILE A 126 -4.80 -12.99 -24.30
N ASP A 127 -3.79 -13.73 -24.73
CA ASP A 127 -2.93 -14.48 -23.81
C ASP A 127 -2.07 -13.57 -22.94
N THR A 128 -1.55 -12.48 -23.51
CA THR A 128 -0.84 -11.44 -22.77
C THR A 128 -1.76 -10.75 -21.76
N LEU A 129 -2.96 -10.34 -22.20
CA LEU A 129 -3.96 -9.72 -21.31
C LEU A 129 -4.38 -10.67 -20.19
N ARG A 130 -4.54 -11.97 -20.46
CA ARG A 130 -4.86 -12.97 -19.45
C ARG A 130 -3.76 -13.05 -18.39
N GLY A 131 -2.49 -13.04 -18.81
CA GLY A 131 -1.35 -13.00 -17.90
C GLY A 131 -1.33 -11.75 -17.02
N LEU A 132 -1.56 -10.57 -17.61
CA LEU A 132 -1.60 -9.31 -16.86
C LEU A 132 -2.78 -9.25 -15.89
N LEU A 133 -3.98 -9.64 -16.32
CA LEU A 133 -5.19 -9.59 -15.51
C LEU A 133 -5.13 -10.55 -14.31
N LYS A 134 -4.42 -11.67 -14.40
CA LYS A 134 -4.22 -12.57 -13.24
C LYS A 134 -3.42 -11.93 -12.10
N ASN A 135 -2.64 -10.91 -12.42
CA ASN A 135 -1.85 -10.14 -11.45
C ASN A 135 -2.52 -8.80 -11.10
N ILE A 136 -3.80 -8.67 -11.42
CA ILE A 136 -4.63 -7.55 -10.97
C ILE A 136 -5.54 -8.05 -9.86
N ASP A 137 -5.44 -7.39 -8.72
CA ASP A 137 -6.35 -7.54 -7.60
C ASP A 137 -6.74 -6.16 -7.07
N TYR A 138 -7.52 -6.11 -5.99
CA TYR A 138 -7.82 -4.88 -5.28
C TYR A 138 -6.55 -4.23 -4.75
N ALA A 139 -6.51 -2.90 -4.81
CA ALA A 139 -5.41 -2.15 -4.23
C ALA A 139 -5.36 -2.38 -2.71
N VAL A 140 -4.16 -2.58 -2.20
CA VAL A 140 -3.89 -2.72 -0.79
C VAL A 140 -3.76 -1.34 -0.18
N ASN A 141 -4.55 -1.06 0.86
CA ASN A 141 -4.30 0.11 1.69
C ASN A 141 -3.27 -0.27 2.76
N PRO A 142 -2.04 0.24 2.66
CA PRO A 142 -0.98 -0.09 3.61
C PRO A 142 -1.38 0.36 5.01
N LYS A 143 -1.01 -0.43 6.01
CA LYS A 143 -1.09 0.04 7.40
C LYS A 143 0.09 1.00 7.64
N PRO A 144 -0.12 2.08 8.43
CA PRO A 144 0.98 2.91 8.89
C PRO A 144 2.10 2.05 9.47
N LYS A 145 3.31 2.21 8.95
CA LYS A 145 4.51 1.53 9.45
C LYS A 145 5.28 2.55 10.29
N TYR A 146 5.48 2.22 11.57
CA TYR A 146 6.27 3.06 12.46
C TYR A 146 7.75 2.96 12.06
N ASP A 147 8.36 4.11 11.84
CA ASP A 147 9.78 4.27 11.51
C ASP A 147 10.52 4.85 12.70
N THR A 148 11.45 4.08 13.26
CA THR A 148 12.24 4.49 14.43
C THR A 148 13.40 5.39 14.06
N SER A 149 13.80 5.44 12.78
CA SER A 149 14.89 6.33 12.36
C SER A 149 14.43 7.77 12.15
N LYS A 150 13.11 8.03 12.24
CA LYS A 150 12.52 9.35 12.02
C LYS A 150 11.85 9.89 13.26
N ALA A 151 11.97 11.19 13.48
CA ALA A 151 11.23 11.92 14.50
C ALA A 151 10.54 13.15 13.93
N ILE A 152 9.41 13.50 14.53
CA ILE A 152 8.67 14.74 14.30
C ILE A 152 8.87 15.62 15.53
N LEU A 153 9.48 16.78 15.35
CA LEU A 153 9.77 17.74 16.40
C LEU A 153 8.76 18.89 16.36
N VAL A 154 8.14 19.23 17.50
CA VAL A 154 7.15 20.31 17.61
C VAL A 154 7.55 21.35 18.65
N GLU A 155 7.06 22.58 18.48
CA GLU A 155 7.34 23.72 19.37
C GLU A 155 6.43 23.77 20.61
N SER A 156 5.21 23.22 20.50
CA SER A 156 4.16 23.41 21.50
C SER A 156 3.37 22.13 21.78
N ASP A 157 2.80 22.03 22.97
CA ASP A 157 1.92 20.92 23.37
C ASP A 157 0.62 20.89 22.54
N GLU A 158 0.20 22.04 22.00
CA GLU A 158 -0.95 22.14 21.11
C GLU A 158 -0.67 21.44 19.78
N ASP A 159 0.52 21.68 19.20
CA ASP A 159 0.95 21.02 17.96
C ASP A 159 1.19 19.53 18.19
N TYR A 160 1.79 19.17 19.34
CA TYR A 160 1.92 17.77 19.75
C TYR A 160 0.56 17.05 19.73
N SER A 161 -0.44 17.65 20.40
CA SER A 161 -1.78 17.09 20.50
C SER A 161 -2.47 17.03 19.14
N ASN A 162 -2.30 18.05 18.30
CA ASN A 162 -2.85 18.09 16.95
C ASN A 162 -2.33 16.92 16.08
N LEU A 163 -1.02 16.67 16.10
CA LEU A 163 -0.42 15.59 15.32
C LEU A 163 -0.79 14.19 15.86
N MET A 164 -0.99 14.07 17.18
CA MET A 164 -1.53 12.86 17.81
C MET A 164 -2.97 12.57 17.35
N ASP A 165 -3.83 13.58 17.33
CA ASP A 165 -5.23 13.47 16.88
C ASP A 165 -5.32 13.10 15.38
N ARG A 166 -4.40 13.63 14.56
CA ARG A 166 -4.23 13.26 13.15
C ARG A 166 -3.62 11.85 12.98
N GLY A 167 -3.06 11.27 14.03
CA GLY A 167 -2.55 9.89 14.06
C GLY A 167 -1.14 9.70 13.47
N LEU A 168 -0.35 10.78 13.36
CA LEU A 168 1.02 10.72 12.82
C LEU A 168 1.97 9.94 13.75
N ASN A 169 1.63 9.83 15.02
CA ASN A 169 2.33 9.01 16.01
C ASN A 169 2.35 7.50 15.69
N LYS A 170 1.56 7.06 14.72
CA LYS A 170 1.61 5.68 14.20
C LYS A 170 2.73 5.47 13.18
N GLN A 171 3.35 6.55 12.69
CA GLN A 171 4.36 6.51 11.64
C GLN A 171 5.75 6.94 12.12
N ALA A 172 5.84 7.88 13.06
CA ALA A 172 7.11 8.33 13.62
C ALA A 172 6.92 8.80 15.06
N GLN A 173 8.04 8.92 15.79
CA GLN A 173 8.03 9.47 17.13
C GLN A 173 7.72 10.98 17.09
N ILE A 174 6.83 11.46 17.96
CA ILE A 174 6.58 12.90 18.12
C ILE A 174 7.29 13.36 19.39
N LEU A 175 8.08 14.43 19.28
CA LEU A 175 8.92 14.99 20.33
C LEU A 175 8.59 16.47 20.53
N SER A 176 8.52 16.92 21.78
CA SER A 176 8.47 18.35 22.11
C SER A 176 9.88 18.90 22.21
N ILE A 177 10.12 20.09 21.66
CA ILE A 177 11.41 20.81 21.76
C ILE A 177 11.90 20.97 23.20
N GLN A 178 10.98 21.00 24.17
CA GLN A 178 11.29 21.16 25.60
C GLN A 178 11.82 19.87 26.24
N GLU A 179 11.53 18.71 25.63
CA GLU A 179 11.83 17.38 26.15
C GLU A 179 12.97 16.68 25.39
N VAL A 180 13.47 17.32 24.32
CA VAL A 180 14.48 16.75 23.44
C VAL A 180 15.86 16.85 24.04
N GLY A 181 16.53 15.70 24.18
CA GLY A 181 17.92 15.60 24.60
C GLY A 181 18.91 15.69 23.43
N SER A 182 18.98 14.64 22.61
CA SER A 182 19.81 14.61 21.39
C SER A 182 18.95 14.18 20.21
N LEU A 183 19.12 14.87 19.08
CA LEU A 183 18.46 14.59 17.81
C LEU A 183 19.34 13.76 16.86
N ASP A 184 20.58 13.46 17.28
CA ASP A 184 21.56 12.72 16.47
C ASP A 184 21.24 11.23 16.35
N GLU A 185 20.31 10.73 17.18
CA GLU A 185 19.84 9.34 17.13
C GLU A 185 18.89 9.05 15.96
N PHE A 186 18.35 10.10 15.33
CA PHE A 186 17.46 9.98 14.19
C PHE A 186 18.20 10.22 12.88
N GLU A 187 17.86 9.49 11.83
CA GLU A 187 18.34 9.75 10.46
C GLU A 187 17.67 11.00 9.87
N LEU A 188 16.42 11.28 10.27
CA LEU A 188 15.65 12.42 9.79
C LEU A 188 14.77 12.99 10.91
N VAL A 189 14.89 14.30 11.14
CA VAL A 189 14.03 15.05 12.03
C VAL A 189 13.18 16.02 11.22
N VAL A 190 11.86 15.83 11.26
CA VAL A 190 10.90 16.74 10.64
C VAL A 190 10.47 17.75 11.70
N TYR A 191 11.03 18.95 11.63
CA TYR A 191 10.69 20.04 12.53
C TYR A 191 9.44 20.76 12.04
N VAL A 192 8.35 20.54 12.75
CA VAL A 192 7.04 21.15 12.49
C VAL A 192 6.94 22.45 13.28
N TYR A 193 7.03 23.57 12.58
CA TYR A 193 7.16 24.89 13.20
C TYR A 193 5.94 25.78 12.96
N ARG A 194 5.66 26.67 13.92
CA ARG A 194 4.79 27.84 13.74
C ARG A 194 5.61 29.13 13.77
N ASN A 195 6.51 29.24 14.75
CA ASN A 195 7.32 30.42 14.97
C ASN A 195 8.72 30.29 14.40
N GLY A 196 9.22 29.06 14.23
CA GLY A 196 10.55 28.77 13.69
C GLY A 196 11.64 29.13 14.70
N ILE A 197 11.50 28.63 15.93
CA ILE A 197 12.40 28.92 17.05
C ILE A 197 13.81 28.33 16.81
N LEU A 198 13.91 27.15 16.16
CA LEU A 198 15.19 26.52 15.82
C LEU A 198 15.70 27.00 14.45
N GLU A 199 17.00 27.26 14.36
CA GLU A 199 17.68 27.55 13.09
C GLU A 199 18.14 26.26 12.39
N MET A 200 18.09 26.24 11.05
CA MET A 200 18.49 25.07 10.24
C MET A 200 19.96 24.66 10.39
N SER A 201 20.81 25.54 10.90
CA SER A 201 22.23 25.24 11.11
C SER A 201 22.51 24.35 12.32
N GLU A 202 21.51 24.08 13.16
CA GLU A 202 21.72 23.34 14.41
C GLU A 202 21.90 21.84 14.21
N THR A 203 21.37 21.25 13.12
CA THR A 203 21.46 19.81 12.85
C THR A 203 21.43 19.49 11.34
N SER A 204 22.28 18.58 10.88
CA SER A 204 22.41 18.23 9.44
C SER A 204 21.30 17.32 8.91
N ASN A 205 20.54 16.69 9.80
CA ASN A 205 19.47 15.72 9.53
C ASN A 205 18.06 16.31 9.71
N MET A 206 17.91 17.64 9.74
CA MET A 206 16.63 18.30 10.03
C MET A 206 16.02 18.99 8.80
N VAL A 207 14.70 18.87 8.67
CA VAL A 207 13.88 19.53 7.64
C VAL A 207 12.74 20.29 8.30
N MET A 208 12.51 21.54 7.88
CA MET A 208 11.43 22.37 8.41
C MET A 208 10.15 22.25 7.59
N VAL A 209 9.03 22.06 8.27
CA VAL A 209 7.70 22.00 7.67
C VAL A 209 6.75 22.86 8.51
N GLY A 210 5.89 23.65 7.87
CA GLY A 210 4.92 24.48 8.60
C GLY A 210 3.85 23.62 9.30
N ALA A 211 3.43 24.02 10.50
CA ALA A 211 2.40 23.29 11.27
C ALA A 211 1.05 23.14 10.54
N ASP A 212 0.71 24.11 9.68
CA ASP A 212 -0.56 24.15 8.94
C ASP A 212 -0.54 23.31 7.64
N THR A 213 0.53 22.58 7.37
CA THR A 213 0.67 21.74 6.16
C THR A 213 -0.07 20.41 6.27
N GLU A 214 -0.31 19.80 5.11
CA GLU A 214 -0.91 18.47 4.99
C GLU A 214 0.00 17.37 5.54
N ASP A 215 -0.59 16.25 6.00
CA ASP A 215 0.13 15.10 6.56
C ASP A 215 1.23 14.59 5.64
N LEU A 216 1.00 14.61 4.31
CA LEU A 216 1.97 14.14 3.32
C LEU A 216 3.26 14.97 3.25
N GLN A 217 3.22 16.22 3.73
CA GLN A 217 4.41 17.08 3.79
C GLN A 217 5.24 16.80 5.04
N ILE A 218 4.59 16.36 6.13
CA ILE A 218 5.24 16.00 7.38
C ILE A 218 5.76 14.55 7.31
N VAL A 219 4.90 13.62 6.87
CA VAL A 219 5.21 12.20 6.72
C VAL A 219 4.77 11.73 5.33
N PRO A 220 5.63 11.82 4.32
CA PRO A 220 5.31 11.44 2.94
C PRO A 220 4.85 9.98 2.78
N GLU A 221 5.28 9.09 3.68
CA GLU A 221 4.89 7.68 3.71
C GLU A 221 3.37 7.47 3.83
N THR A 222 2.64 8.44 4.39
CA THR A 222 1.17 8.47 4.39
C THR A 222 0.56 8.24 3.01
N VAL A 223 1.23 8.72 1.95
CA VAL A 223 0.82 8.57 0.55
C VAL A 223 1.73 7.57 -0.18
N LEU A 224 3.04 7.67 0.00
CA LEU A 224 4.01 6.89 -0.76
C LEU A 224 3.89 5.38 -0.50
N SER A 225 3.56 4.96 0.72
CA SER A 225 3.39 3.54 1.03
C SER A 225 2.33 2.87 0.15
N TYR A 226 1.27 3.60 -0.23
CA TYR A 226 0.25 3.05 -1.12
C TYR A 226 0.84 2.73 -2.49
N TYR A 227 1.64 3.64 -3.05
CA TYR A 227 2.23 3.44 -4.37
C TYR A 227 3.32 2.37 -4.35
N TYR A 228 4.12 2.29 -3.30
CA TYR A 228 5.12 1.23 -3.15
C TYR A 228 4.47 -0.16 -3.04
N ASP A 229 3.50 -0.33 -2.16
CA ASP A 229 2.84 -1.63 -1.95
C ASP A 229 2.02 -2.07 -3.17
N ASN A 230 1.52 -1.11 -3.96
CA ASN A 230 0.73 -1.38 -5.17
C ASN A 230 1.53 -1.25 -6.48
N LYS A 231 2.86 -1.11 -6.45
CA LYS A 231 3.67 -0.82 -7.65
C LYS A 231 3.41 -1.83 -8.78
N VAL A 232 3.50 -3.12 -8.48
CA VAL A 232 3.27 -4.21 -9.45
C VAL A 232 1.85 -4.17 -10.04
N LEU A 233 0.85 -3.87 -9.19
CA LEU A 233 -0.54 -3.72 -9.62
C LEU A 233 -0.66 -2.56 -10.62
N LEU A 234 -0.10 -1.41 -10.29
CA LEU A 234 -0.15 -0.20 -11.13
C LEU A 234 0.58 -0.40 -12.47
N GLU A 235 1.73 -1.09 -12.48
CA GLU A 235 2.44 -1.45 -13.70
C GLU A 235 1.61 -2.36 -14.62
N ASN A 236 0.94 -3.37 -14.06
CA ASN A 236 0.06 -4.26 -14.83
C ASN A 236 -1.14 -3.50 -15.41
N ILE A 237 -1.74 -2.60 -14.62
CA ILE A 237 -2.82 -1.72 -15.09
C ILE A 237 -2.34 -0.84 -16.24
N LEU A 238 -1.16 -0.22 -16.13
CA LEU A 238 -0.60 0.62 -17.19
C LEU A 238 -0.41 -0.19 -18.48
N LYS A 239 0.18 -1.39 -18.40
CA LYS A 239 0.37 -2.28 -19.55
C LYS A 239 -0.96 -2.64 -20.22
N ILE A 240 -1.99 -2.95 -19.45
CA ILE A 240 -3.33 -3.23 -19.98
C ILE A 240 -3.93 -2.00 -20.67
N ARG A 241 -3.85 -0.82 -20.02
CA ARG A 241 -4.36 0.42 -20.62
C ARG A 241 -3.67 0.75 -21.94
N THR A 242 -2.36 0.54 -22.03
CA THR A 242 -1.59 0.70 -23.28
C THR A 242 -2.06 -0.25 -24.37
N ILE A 243 -2.26 -1.54 -24.06
CA ILE A 243 -2.81 -2.52 -25.02
C ILE A 243 -4.20 -2.12 -25.51
N LEU A 244 -5.03 -1.56 -24.63
CA LEU A 244 -6.38 -1.11 -24.96
C LEU A 244 -6.41 0.28 -25.63
N GLY A 245 -5.27 0.95 -25.80
CA GLY A 245 -5.21 2.30 -26.36
C GLY A 245 -5.82 3.38 -25.45
N CYS A 246 -5.93 3.12 -24.15
CA CYS A 246 -6.44 4.07 -23.17
C CYS A 246 -5.31 4.89 -22.55
N GLY A 247 -5.36 6.22 -22.65
CA GLY A 247 -4.40 7.10 -21.98
C GLY A 247 -4.39 6.92 -20.46
N SER A 248 -3.26 7.14 -19.80
CA SER A 248 -3.12 6.94 -18.35
C SER A 248 -2.04 7.85 -17.78
N ILE A 249 -2.31 8.46 -16.63
CA ILE A 249 -1.30 9.20 -15.84
C ILE A 249 -0.33 8.25 -15.10
N LEU A 250 -0.64 6.94 -15.05
CA LEU A 250 0.17 5.99 -14.29
C LEU A 250 1.62 5.90 -14.78
N GLY A 251 1.89 6.20 -16.06
CA GLY A 251 3.26 6.25 -16.57
C GLY A 251 4.09 7.35 -15.87
N GLU A 252 3.52 8.53 -15.70
CA GLU A 252 4.17 9.64 -14.99
C GLU A 252 4.35 9.31 -13.50
N VAL A 253 3.31 8.74 -12.87
CA VAL A 253 3.36 8.34 -11.46
C VAL A 253 4.46 7.30 -11.21
N LEU A 254 4.56 6.27 -12.04
CA LEU A 254 5.60 5.24 -11.90
C LEU A 254 7.00 5.80 -12.15
N ASN A 255 7.17 6.70 -13.12
CA ASN A 255 8.45 7.36 -13.34
C ASN A 255 8.90 8.21 -12.14
N ILE A 256 7.97 8.92 -11.49
CA ILE A 256 8.25 9.65 -10.25
C ILE A 256 8.65 8.67 -9.14
N LEU A 257 7.92 7.57 -8.99
CA LEU A 257 8.21 6.54 -7.97
C LEU A 257 9.59 5.90 -8.17
N ASP A 258 9.95 5.55 -9.40
CA ASP A 258 11.27 4.99 -9.74
C ASP A 258 12.40 5.99 -9.48
N SER A 259 12.15 7.28 -9.74
CA SER A 259 13.12 8.34 -9.45
C SER A 259 13.39 8.44 -7.93
N LEU A 260 12.36 8.27 -7.09
CA LEU A 260 12.50 8.25 -5.63
C LEU A 260 13.26 7.00 -5.15
N GLU A 261 13.01 5.82 -5.72
CA GLU A 261 13.75 4.59 -5.36
C GLU A 261 15.22 4.65 -5.75
N SER A 262 15.55 5.21 -6.91
CA SER A 262 16.95 5.34 -7.36
C SER A 262 17.84 6.18 -6.43
N SER A 263 17.22 6.99 -5.56
CA SER A 263 17.90 7.80 -4.55
C SER A 263 18.14 7.05 -3.23
N ARG A 264 17.46 5.92 -2.99
CA ARG A 264 17.75 5.03 -1.86
C ARG A 264 19.02 4.25 -2.18
N MET A 265 20.18 4.81 -1.86
CA MET A 265 21.40 4.01 -1.77
C MET A 265 21.10 2.84 -0.85
N ASN A 266 21.31 1.62 -1.34
CA ASN A 266 21.07 0.41 -0.59
C ASN A 266 22.06 0.41 0.58
N GLU A 267 21.59 0.74 1.78
CA GLU A 267 22.39 0.91 2.99
C GLU A 267 23.29 -0.30 3.25
N LYS A 268 22.82 -1.50 2.89
CA LYS A 268 23.62 -2.74 2.90
C LYS A 268 24.85 -2.71 2.00
N ASP A 269 24.75 -2.09 0.82
CA ASP A 269 25.87 -1.97 -0.10
C ASP A 269 26.87 -0.93 0.42
N PHE A 270 26.40 0.13 1.08
CA PHE A 270 27.25 1.11 1.76
C PHE A 270 27.96 0.50 2.98
N ASP A 271 27.23 -0.16 3.88
CA ASP A 271 27.78 -0.86 5.04
C ASP A 271 28.80 -1.92 4.63
N SER A 272 28.52 -2.65 3.55
CA SER A 272 29.47 -3.63 3.02
C SER A 272 30.74 -2.96 2.52
N ALA A 273 30.64 -1.81 1.84
CA ALA A 273 31.80 -1.06 1.37
C ALA A 273 32.61 -0.45 2.52
N VAL A 274 31.95 0.08 3.56
CA VAL A 274 32.60 0.62 4.77
C VAL A 274 33.32 -0.47 5.54
N ASN A 275 32.68 -1.63 5.74
CA ASN A 275 33.32 -2.76 6.41
C ASN A 275 34.52 -3.29 5.61
N GLN A 276 34.41 -3.38 4.28
CA GLN A 276 35.57 -3.74 3.44
C GLN A 276 36.71 -2.72 3.55
N ALA A 277 36.40 -1.42 3.55
CA ALA A 277 37.41 -0.37 3.71
C ALA A 277 38.10 -0.46 5.09
N LYS A 278 37.33 -0.75 6.14
CA LYS A 278 37.84 -0.99 7.49
C LYS A 278 38.76 -2.20 7.53
N ASP A 279 38.36 -3.34 6.95
CA ASP A 279 39.18 -4.55 6.90
C ASP A 279 40.52 -4.31 6.16
N ILE A 280 40.50 -3.55 5.07
CA ILE A 280 41.71 -3.17 4.33
C ILE A 280 42.61 -2.27 5.19
N ALA A 281 42.03 -1.31 5.92
CA ALA A 281 42.78 -0.44 6.82
C ALA A 281 43.42 -1.24 7.96
N ASP A 282 42.66 -2.15 8.59
CA ASP A 282 43.14 -3.02 9.67
C ASP A 282 44.26 -3.95 9.20
N GLU A 283 44.16 -4.54 8.01
CA GLU A 283 45.23 -5.38 7.45
C GLU A 283 46.49 -4.57 7.12
N LYS A 284 46.36 -3.36 6.54
CA LYS A 284 47.50 -2.46 6.33
C LYS A 284 48.16 -2.07 7.65
N LEU A 285 47.37 -1.82 8.69
CA LEU A 285 47.88 -1.51 10.03
C LEU A 285 48.64 -2.71 10.62
N LYS A 286 48.10 -3.92 10.48
CA LYS A 286 48.78 -5.16 10.92
C LYS A 286 50.09 -5.42 10.16
N GLU A 287 50.12 -5.20 8.85
CA GLU A 287 51.35 -5.33 8.05
C GLU A 287 52.38 -4.27 8.42
N ALA A 288 51.95 -3.03 8.65
CA ALA A 288 52.83 -1.96 9.11
C ALA A 288 53.42 -2.29 10.49
N ILE A 289 52.61 -2.76 11.44
CA ILE A 289 53.06 -3.15 12.78
C ILE A 289 54.04 -4.34 12.74
N LYS A 290 53.80 -5.34 11.88
CA LYS A 290 54.73 -6.48 11.69
C LYS A 290 56.12 -6.07 11.19
N ASN A 291 56.21 -4.94 10.48
CA ASN A 291 57.46 -4.42 9.95
C ASN A 291 58.14 -3.42 10.90
N VAL A 292 57.56 -3.12 12.06
CA VAL A 292 58.21 -2.34 13.11
C VAL A 292 58.87 -3.32 14.10
N ASP A 293 60.20 -3.43 14.01
CA ASP A 293 61.01 -4.20 14.97
C ASP A 293 61.07 -3.40 16.29
N LEU A 294 60.08 -3.63 17.16
CA LEU A 294 59.99 -2.96 18.46
C LEU A 294 60.90 -3.68 19.46
N SER A 295 61.84 -2.95 20.03
CA SER A 295 62.67 -3.44 21.13
C SER A 295 61.82 -3.63 22.40
N GLY A 296 62.21 -4.56 23.28
CA GLY A 296 61.39 -4.98 24.43
C GLY A 296 61.02 -3.88 25.43
N GLU A 297 61.73 -2.74 25.43
CA GLU A 297 61.35 -1.54 26.20
C GLU A 297 60.23 -0.72 25.53
N GLU A 298 60.16 -0.68 24.20
CA GLU A 298 59.14 0.08 23.45
C GLU A 298 57.75 -0.56 23.50
N VAL A 299 57.67 -1.89 23.69
CA VAL A 299 56.40 -2.61 23.90
C VAL A 299 55.77 -2.26 25.26
N LEU A 300 56.59 -1.98 26.27
CA LEU A 300 56.13 -1.60 27.61
C LEU A 300 55.66 -0.13 27.67
N ASP A 301 56.23 0.74 26.84
CA ASP A 301 55.78 2.13 26.70
C ASP A 301 54.43 2.23 25.97
N LEU A 302 54.21 1.43 24.93
CA LEU A 302 52.92 1.34 24.19
C LEU A 302 51.73 0.95 25.06
N LEU A 303 51.95 0.16 26.11
CA LEU A 303 50.90 -0.27 27.05
C LEU A 303 50.62 0.77 28.14
N ASN A 304 51.53 1.73 28.36
CA ASN A 304 51.44 2.67 29.48
C ASN A 304 51.20 4.13 29.06
N LYS A 305 51.56 4.57 27.85
CA LYS A 305 51.29 5.93 27.33
C LYS A 305 51.15 5.98 25.80
N ASP A 306 50.43 7.00 25.32
CA ASP A 306 50.10 7.28 23.92
C ASP A 306 51.24 7.06 22.91
N MET A 307 50.84 6.64 21.70
CA MET A 307 51.67 6.01 20.66
C MET A 307 53.08 6.60 20.44
N PRO A 308 54.09 5.72 20.19
CA PRO A 308 55.48 6.12 20.07
C PRO A 308 55.76 7.00 18.84
N PRO A 309 56.80 7.85 18.88
CA PRO A 309 57.03 8.94 17.94
C PRO A 309 57.29 8.52 16.49
N LYS A 310 57.63 7.24 16.23
CA LYS A 310 57.79 6.72 14.86
C LYS A 310 56.46 6.49 14.13
N ILE A 311 55.35 6.35 14.86
CA ILE A 311 54.02 6.14 14.28
C ILE A 311 53.33 7.48 13.98
N GLN A 312 53.79 8.59 14.57
CA GLN A 312 53.23 9.93 14.36
C GLN A 312 53.63 10.60 13.03
N VAL A 313 54.48 9.96 12.20
CA VAL A 313 55.04 10.56 10.96
C VAL A 313 54.58 9.82 9.70
N ILE A 314 53.52 8.99 9.79
CA ILE A 314 52.87 8.36 8.63
C ILE A 314 51.51 9.01 8.40
#